data_AF-A0A2M8G8D6-F1
#
_entry.id   AF-A0A2M8G8D6-F1
#
_cell.length_a   1.000
_cell.length_b   1.000
_cell.length_c   1.000
_cell.angle_alpha   90.00
_cell.angle_beta   90.00
_cell.angle_gamma   90.00
#
_symmetry.space_group_name_H-M   'P 1'
#
loop_
_entity.id
_entity.type
_entity.pdbx_description
1 polymer ?
#
loop_
_entity_poly.entity_id
_entity_poly.type
_entity_poly.pdbx_seq_one_letter_code
_entity_poly.pdbx_strand_id
1 'polypeptide(L)'
;MKSQRVIEIVIGLVTWLAITSPIWASFLIPKVMAYFIILMAVYWLYKSAKYAVSAVFGFITIKRNEKMNWLSLAQKHPDFEKVSHIVIIPNYKELEEKIRINLQYLAAQTLSSRKIIVVLAMEEREGAEAKAKARHLSDEFGDTFGLITATFHPDLPGELKGKSSNEAWAGRKIKMDLVDRKNMDINFLTITSCDVDSLFNPQYFAALTCLFLNDQNRYRKFWQGLLTEYANLDRTILPVRLVSAIDSVLRMALPFQEGFFLPYSTYSASLKMVFEVGFWDTDIIPEDWHMFFKCFFNLKGEVETMPIYLTNHGDSIEGNDFFDALKNRYVQNRRHAWGVTDIPYIIVQWAKHPEIPFFRRTLLVIRSYEAHFLWPTSWFLLTLGVNLPVVINPQLKETVLGYNFSIFARNILAVCLVLTCAFIILDLLSHPPQNKSDKIWVRILSFLQWFLMPFITLFLATLPGLDAHTRIMLNRRIEYKVSEKRVGKGH
;
A
#
# COMPACT_ATOMS: atom_id res chain seq x y z
N MET A 1 0.55 14.00 -23.45
CA MET A 1 -0.05 15.14 -22.70
C MET A 1 -1.53 15.35 -22.99
N LYS A 2 -1.98 15.69 -24.22
CA LYS A 2 -3.41 15.96 -24.49
C LYS A 2 -4.34 14.75 -24.19
N SER A 3 -3.95 13.54 -24.59
CA SER A 3 -4.71 12.31 -24.31
C SER A 3 -4.81 11.98 -22.82
N GLN A 4 -3.70 12.09 -22.07
CA GLN A 4 -3.66 11.83 -20.63
C GLN A 4 -4.61 12.75 -19.86
N ARG A 5 -4.64 14.05 -20.20
CA ARG A 5 -5.51 15.02 -19.55
C ARG A 5 -7.00 14.73 -19.77
N VAL A 6 -7.38 14.25 -20.95
CA VAL A 6 -8.76 13.84 -21.23
C VAL A 6 -9.16 12.66 -20.34
N ILE A 7 -8.28 11.66 -20.21
CA ILE A 7 -8.53 10.48 -19.36
C ILE A 7 -8.72 10.91 -17.89
N GLU A 8 -7.88 11.80 -17.38
CA GLU A 8 -8.00 12.35 -16.02
C GLU A 8 -9.35 13.02 -15.75
N ILE A 9 -9.84 13.81 -16.70
CA ILE A 9 -11.15 14.46 -16.60
C ILE A 9 -12.27 13.41 -16.60
N VAL A 10 -12.19 12.43 -17.50
CA VAL A 10 -13.19 11.37 -17.62
C VAL A 10 -13.27 10.54 -16.34
N ILE A 11 -12.14 10.18 -15.73
CA ILE A 11 -12.12 9.39 -14.48
C ILE A 11 -12.89 10.13 -13.38
N GLY A 12 -12.56 11.41 -13.15
CA GLY A 12 -13.25 12.18 -12.11
C GLY A 12 -14.72 12.45 -12.44
N LEU A 13 -15.05 12.72 -13.70
CA LEU A 13 -16.43 12.90 -14.15
C LEU A 13 -17.26 11.63 -13.88
N VAL A 14 -16.74 10.46 -14.24
CA VAL A 14 -17.40 9.17 -13.99
C VAL A 14 -17.58 8.92 -12.49
N THR A 15 -16.60 9.27 -11.65
CA THR A 15 -16.76 9.23 -10.20
C THR A 15 -17.90 10.14 -9.71
N TRP A 16 -17.95 11.40 -10.16
CA TRP A 16 -19.01 12.33 -9.75
C TRP A 16 -20.40 11.93 -10.25
N LEU A 17 -20.50 11.42 -11.48
CA LEU A 17 -21.74 10.86 -12.03
C LEU A 17 -22.20 9.65 -11.20
N ALA A 18 -21.28 8.77 -10.81
CA ALA A 18 -21.61 7.60 -10.00
C ALA A 18 -22.11 7.97 -8.60
N ILE A 19 -21.42 8.84 -7.86
CA ILE A 19 -21.82 9.17 -6.48
C ILE A 19 -23.12 9.98 -6.40
N THR A 20 -23.45 10.72 -7.46
CA THR A 20 -24.70 11.51 -7.54
C THR A 20 -25.86 10.73 -8.15
N SER A 21 -25.61 9.56 -8.76
CA SER A 21 -26.65 8.74 -9.40
C SER A 21 -27.79 8.30 -8.48
N PRO A 22 -27.59 8.04 -7.17
CA PRO A 22 -28.71 7.76 -6.26
C PRO A 22 -29.73 8.89 -6.15
N ILE A 23 -29.37 10.11 -6.56
CA ILE A 23 -30.30 11.24 -6.59
C ILE A 23 -30.97 11.28 -7.96
N TRP A 24 -30.23 11.63 -9.01
CA TRP A 24 -30.83 11.93 -10.32
C TRP A 24 -31.39 10.68 -11.02
N ALA A 25 -30.76 9.51 -10.91
CA ALA A 25 -31.22 8.31 -11.59
C ALA A 25 -32.49 7.76 -10.94
N SER A 26 -32.69 7.99 -9.64
CA SER A 26 -33.93 7.66 -8.93
C SER A 26 -35.13 8.49 -9.37
N PHE A 27 -34.91 9.72 -9.83
CA PHE A 27 -35.96 10.53 -10.45
C PHE A 27 -36.20 10.14 -11.91
N LEU A 28 -35.13 10.06 -12.72
CA LEU A 28 -35.24 9.94 -14.18
C LEU A 28 -35.47 8.50 -14.66
N ILE A 29 -34.80 7.52 -14.04
CA ILE A 29 -34.78 6.11 -14.47
C ILE A 29 -34.81 5.15 -13.26
N PRO A 30 -35.83 5.25 -12.37
CA PRO A 30 -35.86 4.55 -11.08
C PRO A 30 -35.71 3.03 -11.18
N LYS A 31 -36.29 2.40 -12.21
CA LYS A 31 -36.17 0.95 -12.44
C LYS A 31 -34.73 0.53 -12.73
N VAL A 32 -34.04 1.27 -13.61
CA VAL A 32 -32.63 1.02 -13.95
C VAL A 32 -31.75 1.20 -12.72
N MET A 33 -32.00 2.26 -11.94
CA MET A 33 -31.26 2.52 -10.71
C MET A 33 -31.43 1.38 -9.70
N ALA A 34 -32.66 0.87 -9.50
CA ALA A 34 -32.93 -0.26 -8.62
C ALA A 34 -32.15 -1.53 -9.03
N TYR A 35 -32.17 -1.90 -10.32
CA TYR A 35 -31.39 -3.04 -10.81
C TYR A 35 -29.88 -2.84 -10.65
N PHE A 36 -29.38 -1.63 -10.94
CA PHE A 36 -27.97 -1.29 -10.78
C PHE A 36 -27.51 -1.43 -9.32
N ILE A 37 -28.29 -0.93 -8.36
CA ILE A 37 -27.96 -1.05 -6.94
C ILE A 37 -28.01 -2.51 -6.46
N ILE A 38 -28.97 -3.31 -6.92
CA ILE A 38 -29.00 -4.75 -6.60
C ILE A 38 -27.73 -5.42 -7.13
N LEU A 39 -27.36 -5.16 -8.38
CA LEU A 39 -26.13 -5.71 -8.98
C LEU A 39 -24.89 -5.28 -8.18
N MET A 40 -24.81 -4.00 -7.81
CA MET A 40 -23.72 -3.47 -6.98
C MET A 40 -23.68 -4.12 -5.60
N ALA A 41 -24.83 -4.37 -4.96
CA ALA A 41 -24.90 -5.04 -3.67
C ALA A 41 -24.45 -6.51 -3.77
N VAL A 42 -24.89 -7.24 -4.80
CA VAL A 42 -24.43 -8.62 -5.09
C VAL A 42 -22.92 -8.63 -5.36
N TYR A 43 -22.43 -7.69 -6.15
CA TYR A 43 -21.00 -7.53 -6.42
C TYR A 43 -20.21 -7.26 -5.14
N TRP A 44 -20.71 -6.38 -4.27
CA TRP A 44 -20.10 -6.09 -2.99
C TRP A 44 -20.07 -7.31 -2.08
N LEU A 45 -21.15 -8.09 -2.01
CA LEU A 45 -21.17 -9.36 -1.27
C LEU A 45 -20.12 -10.34 -1.78
N TYR A 46 -20.01 -10.50 -3.10
CA TYR A 46 -18.96 -11.33 -3.71
C TYR A 46 -17.56 -10.83 -3.28
N LYS A 47 -17.30 -9.53 -3.37
CA LYS A 47 -16.01 -8.92 -2.96
C LYS A 47 -15.75 -9.12 -1.47
N SER A 48 -16.70 -8.85 -0.60
CA SER A 48 -16.59 -9.06 0.85
C SER A 48 -16.29 -10.52 1.18
N ALA A 49 -16.99 -11.46 0.55
CA ALA A 49 -16.76 -12.89 0.76
C ALA A 49 -15.37 -13.30 0.27
N LYS A 50 -14.98 -12.87 -0.94
CA LYS A 50 -13.66 -13.15 -1.50
C LYS A 50 -12.54 -12.63 -0.61
N TYR A 51 -12.62 -11.37 -0.16
CA TYR A 51 -11.62 -10.78 0.73
C TYR A 51 -11.59 -11.44 2.11
N ALA A 52 -12.74 -11.77 2.70
CA ALA A 52 -12.79 -12.47 3.99
C ALA A 52 -12.11 -13.84 3.91
N VAL A 53 -12.47 -14.65 2.90
CA VAL A 53 -11.86 -15.97 2.68
C VAL A 53 -10.36 -15.84 2.39
N SER A 54 -9.98 -14.91 1.52
CA SER A 54 -8.57 -14.64 1.18
C SER A 54 -7.75 -14.18 2.39
N ALA A 55 -8.32 -13.35 3.27
CA ALA A 55 -7.66 -12.88 4.49
C ALA A 55 -7.42 -14.03 5.47
N VAL A 56 -8.39 -14.95 5.61
CA VAL A 56 -8.22 -16.16 6.43
C VAL A 56 -7.09 -17.04 5.88
N PHE A 57 -7.07 -17.30 4.56
CA PHE A 57 -5.98 -18.05 3.93
C PHE A 57 -4.62 -17.35 4.05
N GLY A 58 -4.59 -16.03 3.91
CA GLY A 58 -3.39 -15.22 4.12
C GLY A 58 -2.88 -15.35 5.54
N PHE A 59 -3.74 -15.18 6.54
CA PHE A 59 -3.37 -15.34 7.95
C PHE A 59 -2.83 -16.74 8.24
N ILE A 60 -3.51 -17.79 7.80
CA ILE A 60 -3.05 -19.17 8.01
C ILE A 60 -1.68 -19.40 7.34
N THR A 61 -1.51 -18.89 6.12
CA THR A 61 -0.25 -19.01 5.38
C THR A 61 0.88 -18.26 6.10
N ILE A 62 0.63 -17.05 6.58
CA ILE A 62 1.59 -16.29 7.42
C ILE A 62 2.01 -17.11 8.62
N LYS A 63 1.06 -17.64 9.41
CA LYS A 63 1.38 -18.42 10.62
C LYS A 63 2.14 -19.71 10.36
N ARG A 64 2.02 -20.28 9.16
CA ARG A 64 2.85 -21.42 8.72
C ARG A 64 4.27 -20.97 8.38
N ASN A 65 4.41 -19.88 7.62
CA ASN A 65 5.69 -19.37 7.15
C ASN A 65 6.52 -18.74 8.28
N GLU A 66 5.89 -18.13 9.28
CA GLU A 66 6.57 -17.65 10.51
C GLU A 66 7.28 -18.78 11.27
N LYS A 67 6.79 -20.03 11.17
CA LYS A 67 7.38 -21.20 11.84
C LYS A 67 8.48 -21.88 11.04
N MET A 68 8.64 -21.52 9.77
CA MET A 68 9.70 -22.09 8.93
C MET A 68 11.05 -21.51 9.35
N ASN A 69 12.12 -22.30 9.24
CA ASN A 69 13.48 -21.81 9.39
C ASN A 69 14.01 -21.39 8.01
N TRP A 70 13.76 -20.13 7.64
CA TRP A 70 14.11 -19.62 6.32
C TRP A 70 15.61 -19.56 6.07
N LEU A 71 16.40 -19.31 7.12
CA LEU A 71 17.86 -19.27 7.02
C LEU A 71 18.42 -20.63 6.61
N SER A 72 17.98 -21.70 7.28
CA SER A 72 18.40 -23.06 6.95
C SER A 72 18.00 -23.46 5.53
N LEU A 73 16.85 -23.00 5.03
CA LEU A 73 16.43 -23.25 3.64
C LEU A 73 17.30 -22.47 2.65
N ALA A 74 17.60 -21.21 2.93
CA ALA A 74 18.45 -20.38 2.08
C ALA A 74 19.88 -20.95 1.98
N GLN A 75 20.46 -21.40 3.09
CA GLN A 75 21.82 -21.94 3.19
C GLN A 75 22.05 -23.22 2.37
N LYS A 76 20.99 -23.94 1.99
CA LYS A 76 21.10 -25.13 1.12
C LYS A 76 21.45 -24.78 -0.32
N HIS A 77 21.21 -23.54 -0.74
CA HIS A 77 21.48 -23.12 -2.12
C HIS A 77 22.99 -22.82 -2.29
N PRO A 78 23.65 -23.31 -3.35
CA PRO A 78 25.10 -23.15 -3.53
C PRO A 78 25.54 -21.69 -3.63
N ASP A 79 24.69 -20.83 -4.18
CA ASP A 79 24.96 -19.39 -4.31
C ASP A 79 24.54 -18.55 -3.09
N PHE A 80 24.16 -19.17 -1.96
CA PHE A 80 23.75 -18.46 -0.75
C PHE A 80 24.76 -17.37 -0.32
N GLU A 81 26.04 -17.68 -0.40
CA GLU A 81 27.07 -16.74 0.04
C GLU A 81 27.20 -15.49 -0.84
N LYS A 82 26.74 -15.56 -2.10
CA LYS A 82 26.85 -14.46 -3.06
C LYS A 82 25.79 -13.38 -2.86
N VAL A 83 24.68 -13.70 -2.19
CA VAL A 83 23.54 -12.77 -2.08
C VAL A 83 23.82 -11.65 -1.08
N SER A 84 23.52 -10.42 -1.49
CA SER A 84 23.46 -9.25 -0.61
C SER A 84 22.19 -8.43 -0.86
N HIS A 85 21.71 -7.78 0.19
CA HIS A 85 20.47 -7.01 0.19
C HIS A 85 20.75 -5.54 0.40
N ILE A 86 20.48 -4.73 -0.63
CA ILE A 86 20.53 -3.27 -0.51
C ILE A 86 19.18 -2.80 0.04
N VAL A 87 19.20 -2.03 1.11
CA VAL A 87 18.01 -1.45 1.74
C VAL A 87 18.13 0.06 1.68
N ILE A 88 17.35 0.68 0.81
CA ILE A 88 17.27 2.13 0.67
C ILE A 88 16.19 2.63 1.63
N ILE A 89 16.59 3.50 2.55
CA ILE A 89 15.71 4.13 3.53
C ILE A 89 15.57 5.62 3.15
N PRO A 90 14.64 5.97 2.24
CA PRO A 90 14.35 7.36 1.91
C PRO A 90 13.78 8.07 3.13
N ASN A 91 14.39 9.20 3.49
CA ASN A 91 13.95 9.98 4.63
C ASN A 91 14.14 11.48 4.40
N TYR A 92 13.17 12.26 4.87
CA TYR A 92 13.21 13.71 4.85
C TYR A 92 12.50 14.25 6.09
N LYS A 93 13.26 14.92 6.97
CA LYS A 93 12.77 15.40 8.28
C LYS A 93 12.18 14.31 9.18
N GLU A 94 12.52 13.05 8.94
CA GLU A 94 12.18 11.95 9.84
C GLU A 94 13.05 12.00 11.09
N LEU A 95 12.51 11.59 12.23
CA LEU A 95 13.24 11.61 13.49
C LEU A 95 14.36 10.55 13.48
N GLU A 96 15.54 10.91 13.98
CA GLU A 96 16.70 10.00 14.07
C GLU A 96 16.33 8.70 14.78
N GLU A 97 15.56 8.79 15.87
CA GLU A 97 15.13 7.63 16.64
C GLU A 97 14.28 6.64 15.83
N LYS A 98 13.45 7.12 14.90
CA LYS A 98 12.68 6.21 14.02
C LYS A 98 13.59 5.43 13.08
N ILE A 99 14.61 6.11 12.54
CA ILE A 99 15.62 5.46 11.70
C ILE A 99 16.44 4.48 12.54
N ARG A 100 16.84 4.85 13.77
CA ARG A 100 17.54 3.96 14.71
C ARG A 100 16.74 2.68 14.97
N ILE A 101 15.45 2.80 15.28
CA ILE A 101 14.57 1.63 15.48
C ILE A 101 14.54 0.75 14.22
N ASN A 102 14.39 1.35 13.03
CA ASN A 102 14.44 0.61 11.77
C ASN A 102 15.76 -0.18 11.62
N LEU A 103 16.90 0.47 11.84
CA LEU A 103 18.21 -0.16 11.77
C LEU A 103 18.37 -1.29 12.80
N GLN A 104 17.83 -1.15 14.01
CA GLN A 104 17.83 -2.24 15.00
C GLN A 104 17.06 -3.47 14.50
N TYR A 105 15.93 -3.29 13.82
CA TYR A 105 15.17 -4.41 13.21
C TYR A 105 15.90 -5.05 12.03
N LEU A 106 16.67 -4.26 11.26
CA LEU A 106 17.55 -4.79 10.21
C LEU A 106 18.75 -5.54 10.79
N ALA A 107 19.29 -5.09 11.93
CA ALA A 107 20.39 -5.75 12.62
C ALA A 107 19.95 -7.06 13.29
N ALA A 108 18.70 -7.13 13.78
CA ALA A 108 18.11 -8.28 14.45
C ALA A 108 17.60 -9.39 13.51
N GLN A 109 17.99 -9.36 12.23
CA GLN A 109 17.62 -10.40 11.28
C GLN A 109 18.31 -11.73 11.58
N THR A 110 17.66 -12.84 11.22
CA THR A 110 18.28 -14.18 11.31
C THR A 110 19.37 -14.37 10.27
N LEU A 111 19.24 -13.72 9.11
CA LEU A 111 20.32 -13.59 8.15
C LEU A 111 21.40 -12.67 8.74
N SER A 112 22.67 -13.01 8.56
CA SER A 112 23.78 -12.16 8.99
C SER A 112 23.60 -10.72 8.46
N SER A 113 23.63 -9.74 9.35
CA SER A 113 23.58 -8.32 9.02
C SER A 113 24.71 -7.89 8.07
N ARG A 114 25.80 -8.65 7.99
CA ARG A 114 26.89 -8.46 7.01
C ARG A 114 26.46 -8.63 5.56
N LYS A 115 25.34 -9.32 5.30
CA LYS A 115 24.72 -9.43 3.96
C LYS A 115 23.76 -8.28 3.65
N ILE A 116 23.52 -7.38 4.59
CA ILE A 116 22.65 -6.22 4.43
C ILE A 116 23.51 -4.97 4.21
N ILE A 117 23.16 -4.21 3.18
CA ILE A 117 23.78 -2.94 2.82
C ILE A 117 22.72 -1.85 2.99
N VAL A 118 22.91 -0.98 3.95
CA VAL A 118 21.99 0.10 4.29
C VAL A 118 22.39 1.38 3.55
N VAL A 119 21.42 2.00 2.87
CA VAL A 119 21.56 3.30 2.24
C VAL A 119 20.58 4.27 2.87
N LEU A 120 21.10 5.17 3.71
CA LEU A 120 20.36 6.31 4.24
C LEU A 120 20.20 7.32 3.10
N ALA A 121 19.03 7.32 2.45
CA ALA A 121 18.73 8.21 1.33
C ALA A 121 18.18 9.53 1.89
N MET A 122 19.08 10.49 2.08
CA MET A 122 18.81 11.82 2.63
C MET A 122 18.55 12.83 1.51
N GLU A 123 17.95 13.96 1.84
CA GLU A 123 17.80 15.09 0.90
C GLU A 123 18.69 16.28 1.30
N GLU A 124 19.41 16.87 0.34
CA GLU A 124 20.34 17.99 0.61
C GLU A 124 19.64 19.20 1.25
N ARG A 125 18.36 19.41 0.92
CA ARG A 125 17.52 20.48 1.46
C ARG A 125 17.25 20.40 2.97
N GLU A 126 17.48 19.24 3.61
CA GLU A 126 17.46 19.12 5.07
C GLU A 126 18.75 19.69 5.71
N GLY A 127 19.79 19.93 4.92
CA GLY A 127 20.96 20.70 5.32
C GLY A 127 21.85 19.98 6.33
N ALA A 128 22.32 20.71 7.34
CA ALA A 128 23.29 20.22 8.32
C ALA A 128 22.70 19.13 9.23
N GLU A 129 21.41 19.19 9.54
CA GLU A 129 20.73 18.21 10.39
C GLU A 129 20.75 16.80 9.78
N ALA A 130 20.48 16.70 8.47
CA ALA A 130 20.58 15.43 7.75
C ALA A 130 22.01 14.87 7.78
N LYS A 131 23.03 15.71 7.58
CA LYS A 131 24.43 15.27 7.60
C LYS A 131 24.87 14.78 8.99
N ALA A 132 24.47 15.49 10.03
CA ALA A 132 24.74 15.09 11.42
C ALA A 132 24.06 13.76 11.75
N LYS A 133 22.76 13.63 11.45
CA LYS A 133 21.97 12.41 11.64
C LYS A 133 22.57 11.21 10.91
N ALA A 134 22.90 11.38 9.63
CA ALA A 134 23.52 10.34 8.82
C ALA A 134 24.87 9.91 9.39
N ARG A 135 25.68 10.86 9.88
CA ARG A 135 26.96 10.57 10.53
C ARG A 135 26.77 9.79 11.83
N HIS A 136 25.91 10.25 12.73
CA HIS A 136 25.64 9.57 13.99
C HIS A 136 25.19 8.12 13.78
N LEU A 137 24.23 7.90 12.89
CA LEU A 137 23.74 6.56 12.58
C LEU A 137 24.80 5.68 11.89
N SER A 138 25.62 6.27 11.02
CA SER A 138 26.73 5.55 10.38
C SER A 138 27.82 5.16 11.38
N ASP A 139 28.12 6.04 12.35
CA ASP A 139 29.07 5.77 13.42
C ASP A 139 28.52 4.70 14.40
N GLU A 140 27.22 4.76 14.72
CA GLU A 140 26.53 3.82 15.62
C GLU A 140 26.44 2.40 15.02
N PHE A 141 26.12 2.27 13.73
CA PHE A 141 25.88 0.98 13.07
C PHE A 141 26.96 0.56 12.07
N GLY A 142 28.07 1.30 12.00
CA GLY A 142 29.17 1.09 11.03
C GLY A 142 29.71 -0.33 11.01
N ASP A 143 29.88 -0.91 12.21
CA ASP A 143 30.38 -2.28 12.38
C ASP A 143 29.28 -3.34 12.42
N THR A 144 28.01 -2.99 12.21
CA THR A 144 26.90 -3.95 12.24
C THR A 144 26.60 -4.52 10.86
N PHE A 145 26.52 -3.66 9.84
CA PHE A 145 26.11 -4.04 8.49
C PHE A 145 27.29 -4.41 7.60
N GLY A 146 27.01 -4.96 6.41
CA GLY A 146 28.04 -5.13 5.37
C GLY A 146 28.54 -3.78 4.87
N LEU A 147 27.63 -2.81 4.81
CA LEU A 147 27.90 -1.40 4.57
C LEU A 147 26.71 -0.60 5.11
N ILE A 148 26.99 0.51 5.79
CA ILE A 148 26.02 1.60 5.98
C ILE A 148 26.60 2.85 5.35
N THR A 149 25.80 3.51 4.52
CA THR A 149 26.23 4.73 3.83
C THR A 149 25.06 5.69 3.66
N ALA A 150 25.36 6.95 3.41
CA ALA A 150 24.36 7.98 3.17
C ALA A 150 24.54 8.59 1.78
N THR A 151 23.41 8.86 1.13
CA THR A 151 23.36 9.65 -0.09
C THR A 151 22.57 10.92 0.20
N PHE A 152 22.88 12.00 -0.52
CA PHE A 152 22.19 13.27 -0.38
C PHE A 152 21.69 13.66 -1.77
N HIS A 153 20.37 13.65 -1.95
CA HIS A 153 19.72 14.03 -3.21
C HIS A 153 19.66 15.56 -3.34
N PRO A 154 20.26 16.16 -4.39
CA PRO A 154 20.16 17.59 -4.65
C PRO A 154 18.80 17.99 -5.22
N ASP A 155 18.44 19.27 -5.09
CA ASP A 155 17.25 19.83 -5.75
C ASP A 155 17.53 20.00 -7.26
N LEU A 156 17.13 19.01 -8.08
CA LEU A 156 17.33 19.03 -9.53
C LEU A 156 16.11 19.62 -10.28
N PRO A 157 16.33 20.48 -11.30
CA PRO A 157 15.25 20.96 -12.15
C PRO A 157 14.52 19.83 -12.87
N GLY A 158 13.18 19.84 -12.83
CA GLY A 158 12.33 18.86 -13.51
C GLY A 158 11.97 17.63 -12.67
N GLU A 159 12.54 17.49 -11.47
CA GLU A 159 12.18 16.41 -10.54
C GLU A 159 11.13 16.89 -9.53
N LEU A 160 10.19 16.00 -9.20
CA LEU A 160 9.26 16.21 -8.10
C LEU A 160 9.93 15.79 -6.80
N LYS A 161 10.04 16.74 -5.87
CA LYS A 161 10.52 16.49 -4.51
C LYS A 161 9.71 15.39 -3.82
N GLY A 162 10.37 14.31 -3.41
CA GLY A 162 9.75 13.25 -2.63
C GLY A 162 10.55 11.95 -2.62
N LYS A 163 9.88 10.88 -2.17
CA LYS A 163 10.45 9.53 -2.03
C LYS A 163 11.05 9.03 -3.35
N SER A 164 10.28 9.07 -4.44
CA SER A 164 10.67 8.52 -5.74
C SER A 164 11.96 9.12 -6.31
N SER A 165 12.11 10.46 -6.27
CA SER A 165 13.32 11.13 -6.77
C SER A 165 14.56 10.80 -5.92
N ASN A 166 14.38 10.75 -4.61
CA ASN A 166 15.43 10.42 -3.65
C ASN A 166 15.90 8.95 -3.82
N GLU A 167 14.97 8.01 -3.98
CA GLU A 167 15.28 6.60 -4.27
C GLU A 167 15.97 6.41 -5.62
N ALA A 168 15.53 7.14 -6.66
CA ALA A 168 16.19 7.11 -7.97
C ALA A 168 17.66 7.56 -7.86
N TRP A 169 17.92 8.63 -7.12
CA TRP A 169 19.27 9.14 -6.87
C TRP A 169 20.11 8.14 -6.08
N ALA A 170 19.60 7.67 -4.94
CA ALA A 170 20.28 6.72 -4.06
C ALA A 170 20.59 5.40 -4.78
N GLY A 171 19.63 4.86 -5.54
CA GLY A 171 19.78 3.65 -6.34
C GLY A 171 20.88 3.75 -7.38
N ARG A 172 20.96 4.88 -8.11
CA ARG A 172 22.04 5.12 -9.09
C ARG A 172 23.41 5.21 -8.43
N LYS A 173 23.51 5.92 -7.30
CA LYS A 173 24.76 6.07 -6.55
C LYS A 173 25.26 4.73 -6.01
N ILE A 174 24.39 3.96 -5.34
CA ILE A 174 24.80 2.69 -4.75
C ILE A 174 25.17 1.65 -5.81
N LYS A 175 24.50 1.64 -6.97
CA LYS A 175 24.91 0.79 -8.10
C LYS A 175 26.29 1.16 -8.61
N MET A 176 26.57 2.45 -8.80
CA MET A 176 27.88 2.92 -9.21
C MET A 176 28.97 2.49 -8.22
N ASP A 177 28.71 2.61 -6.92
CA ASP A 177 29.70 2.28 -5.90
C ASP A 177 29.93 0.78 -5.73
N LEU A 178 28.85 -0.02 -5.69
CA LEU A 178 28.95 -1.46 -5.44
C LEU A 178 29.26 -2.27 -6.70
N VAL A 179 28.59 -1.98 -7.80
CA VAL A 179 28.71 -2.76 -9.04
C VAL A 179 29.86 -2.22 -9.89
N ASP A 180 29.87 -0.93 -10.20
CA ASP A 180 30.84 -0.39 -11.17
C ASP A 180 32.25 -0.23 -10.58
N ARG A 181 32.35 0.11 -9.29
CA ARG A 181 33.65 0.33 -8.62
C ARG A 181 34.14 -0.86 -7.81
N LYS A 182 33.26 -1.49 -7.02
CA LYS A 182 33.62 -2.67 -6.19
C LYS A 182 33.40 -4.01 -6.89
N ASN A 183 32.91 -4.01 -8.13
CA ASN A 183 32.72 -5.19 -8.97
C ASN A 183 31.86 -6.29 -8.32
N MET A 184 30.86 -5.91 -7.52
CA MET A 184 29.87 -6.85 -6.99
C MET A 184 28.96 -7.32 -8.13
N ASP A 185 28.67 -8.62 -8.18
CA ASP A 185 27.80 -9.19 -9.21
C ASP A 185 26.34 -8.78 -9.00
N ILE A 186 25.84 -7.91 -9.89
CA ILE A 186 24.44 -7.44 -9.90
C ILE A 186 23.41 -8.57 -9.93
N ASN A 187 23.79 -9.75 -10.43
CA ASN A 187 22.92 -10.92 -10.51
C ASN A 187 22.60 -11.54 -9.14
N PHE A 188 23.32 -11.17 -8.08
CA PHE A 188 23.09 -11.61 -6.69
C PHE A 188 22.73 -10.46 -5.74
N LEU A 189 22.39 -9.29 -6.28
CA LEU A 189 21.97 -8.13 -5.51
C LEU A 189 20.46 -7.92 -5.60
N THR A 190 19.84 -7.78 -4.44
CA THR A 190 18.48 -7.24 -4.33
C THR A 190 18.51 -5.80 -3.83
N ILE A 191 17.45 -5.06 -4.10
CA ILE A 191 17.26 -3.68 -3.68
C ILE A 191 15.86 -3.54 -3.08
N THR A 192 15.76 -2.92 -1.91
CA THR A 192 14.53 -2.74 -1.16
C THR A 192 14.24 -1.25 -1.01
N SER A 193 13.05 -0.82 -1.44
CA SER A 193 12.45 0.44 -1.01
C SER A 193 11.87 0.22 0.38
N CYS A 194 12.38 0.94 1.39
CA CYS A 194 12.04 0.73 2.79
C CYS A 194 11.57 2.03 3.42
N ASP A 195 10.28 2.15 3.70
CA ASP A 195 9.79 3.25 4.53
C ASP A 195 10.46 3.22 5.92
N VAL A 196 10.74 4.41 6.50
CA VAL A 196 11.44 4.54 7.79
C VAL A 196 10.73 3.78 8.91
N ASP A 197 9.40 3.71 8.87
CA ASP A 197 8.58 3.00 9.87
C ASP A 197 8.39 1.50 9.55
N SER A 198 9.04 0.95 8.53
CA SER A 198 8.93 -0.47 8.19
C SER A 198 9.78 -1.36 9.09
N LEU A 199 9.13 -2.04 10.01
CA LEU A 199 9.74 -3.01 10.92
C LEU A 199 9.62 -4.43 10.34
N PHE A 200 10.72 -4.94 9.79
CA PHE A 200 10.74 -6.25 9.14
C PHE A 200 10.60 -7.41 10.13
N ASN A 201 9.94 -8.48 9.70
CA ASN A 201 10.04 -9.76 10.41
C ASN A 201 11.51 -10.20 10.55
N PRO A 202 11.96 -10.80 11.67
CA PRO A 202 13.33 -11.26 11.82
C PRO A 202 13.79 -12.26 10.74
N GLN A 203 12.87 -12.98 10.09
CA GLN A 203 13.19 -13.93 9.03
C GLN A 203 13.07 -13.34 7.61
N TYR A 204 12.75 -12.05 7.46
CA TYR A 204 12.41 -11.46 6.17
C TYR A 204 13.54 -11.62 5.13
N PHE A 205 14.76 -11.20 5.46
CA PHE A 205 15.86 -11.25 4.49
C PHE A 205 16.37 -12.67 4.21
N ALA A 206 16.24 -13.58 5.19
CA ALA A 206 16.50 -15.01 4.96
C ALA A 206 15.46 -15.61 3.99
N ALA A 207 14.18 -15.26 4.17
CA ALA A 207 13.11 -15.68 3.27
C ALA A 207 13.30 -15.11 1.87
N LEU A 208 13.62 -13.81 1.76
CA LEU A 208 13.93 -13.15 0.50
C LEU A 208 15.12 -13.83 -0.21
N THR A 209 16.20 -14.15 0.50
CA THR A 209 17.34 -14.88 -0.08
C THR A 209 16.90 -16.22 -0.67
N CYS A 210 16.14 -17.00 0.10
CA CYS A 210 15.63 -18.31 -0.32
C CYS A 210 14.74 -18.20 -1.56
N LEU A 211 13.79 -17.27 -1.55
CA LEU A 211 12.85 -17.06 -2.66
C LEU A 211 13.57 -16.50 -3.90
N PHE A 212 14.53 -15.60 -3.73
CA PHE A 212 15.31 -15.03 -4.82
C PHE A 212 16.18 -16.09 -5.51
N LEU A 213 16.87 -16.93 -4.75
CA LEU A 213 17.79 -17.92 -5.32
C LEU A 213 17.07 -19.06 -6.02
N ASN A 214 15.92 -19.49 -5.49
CA ASN A 214 15.15 -20.62 -6.02
C ASN A 214 14.22 -20.26 -7.20
N ASP A 215 14.19 -18.99 -7.62
CA ASP A 215 13.32 -18.53 -8.70
C ASP A 215 14.08 -18.28 -10.00
N GLN A 216 13.73 -19.00 -11.06
CA GLN A 216 14.33 -18.85 -12.38
C GLN A 216 14.05 -17.46 -12.99
N ASN A 217 12.94 -16.83 -12.61
CA ASN A 217 12.50 -15.52 -13.08
C ASN A 217 12.81 -14.41 -12.06
N ARG A 218 13.78 -14.60 -11.15
CA ARG A 218 14.18 -13.63 -10.11
C ARG A 218 14.51 -12.23 -10.63
N TYR A 219 14.83 -12.06 -11.92
CA TYR A 219 15.10 -10.74 -12.49
C TYR A 219 13.87 -10.02 -13.03
N ARG A 220 12.67 -10.57 -12.81
CA ARG A 220 11.37 -10.02 -13.22
C ARG A 220 10.37 -10.03 -12.07
N LYS A 221 10.85 -9.97 -10.82
CA LYS A 221 10.01 -10.11 -9.64
C LYS A 221 10.23 -9.00 -8.63
N PHE A 222 9.11 -8.58 -8.06
CA PHE A 222 9.04 -7.90 -6.78
C PHE A 222 8.77 -8.94 -5.69
N TRP A 223 9.29 -8.72 -4.49
CA TRP A 223 8.98 -9.48 -3.30
C TRP A 223 8.53 -8.55 -2.20
N GLN A 224 7.47 -8.91 -1.49
CA GLN A 224 6.94 -8.04 -0.45
C GLN A 224 6.39 -8.84 0.72
N GLY A 225 6.76 -8.41 1.93
CA GLY A 225 6.15 -8.84 3.17
C GLY A 225 4.75 -8.23 3.35
N LEU A 226 3.90 -8.92 4.10
CA LEU A 226 2.53 -8.45 4.32
C LEU A 226 2.53 -7.36 5.38
N LEU A 227 2.38 -6.11 4.92
CA LEU A 227 2.43 -4.93 5.77
C LEU A 227 1.17 -4.83 6.65
N THR A 228 1.38 -4.60 7.94
CA THR A 228 0.33 -4.30 8.91
C THR A 228 0.67 -3.00 9.62
N GLU A 229 -0.31 -2.18 9.95
CA GLU A 229 -0.12 -0.87 10.59
C GLU A 229 -0.20 -1.00 12.12
N TYR A 230 0.53 -1.98 12.66
CA TYR A 230 0.46 -2.36 14.07
C TYR A 230 1.67 -1.94 14.89
N ALA A 231 2.66 -1.20 14.38
CA ALA A 231 3.85 -0.88 15.17
C ALA A 231 3.55 -0.01 16.41
N ASN A 232 2.55 0.87 16.33
CA ASN A 232 2.18 1.87 17.34
C ASN A 232 0.66 1.96 17.59
N LEU A 233 -0.07 0.87 17.33
CA LEU A 233 -1.54 0.89 17.28
C LEU A 233 -2.17 1.34 18.61
N ASP A 234 -1.53 1.02 19.73
CA ASP A 234 -1.91 1.37 21.09
C ASP A 234 -1.95 2.89 21.32
N ARG A 235 -1.08 3.65 20.63
CA ARG A 235 -0.99 5.11 20.70
C ARG A 235 -2.00 5.85 19.82
N THR A 236 -2.66 5.16 18.89
CA THR A 236 -3.59 5.78 17.95
C THR A 236 -5.01 5.93 18.51
N ILE A 237 -5.71 6.97 18.06
CA ILE A 237 -7.13 7.19 18.39
C ILE A 237 -8.01 6.12 17.70
N LEU A 238 -9.15 5.79 18.33
CA LEU A 238 -10.04 4.72 17.84
C LEU A 238 -10.44 4.84 16.35
N PRO A 239 -10.82 6.02 15.82
CA PRO A 239 -11.17 6.12 14.40
C PRO A 239 -10.01 5.74 13.46
N VAL A 240 -8.79 6.17 13.76
CA VAL A 240 -7.60 5.85 12.94
C VAL A 240 -7.20 4.39 13.10
N ARG A 241 -7.28 3.87 14.33
CA ARG A 241 -7.08 2.45 14.64
C ARG A 241 -7.98 1.55 13.80
N LEU A 242 -9.28 1.87 13.70
CA LEU A 242 -10.23 1.09 12.89
C LEU A 242 -9.82 1.01 11.41
N VAL A 243 -9.43 2.14 10.81
CA VAL A 243 -9.01 2.12 9.40
C VAL A 243 -7.70 1.34 9.23
N SER A 244 -6.76 1.48 10.17
CA SER A 244 -5.48 0.74 10.16
C SER A 244 -5.68 -0.77 10.30
N ALA A 245 -6.64 -1.19 11.13
CA ALA A 245 -7.07 -2.57 11.27
C ALA A 245 -7.66 -3.13 9.97
N ILE A 246 -8.58 -2.39 9.33
CA ILE A 246 -9.17 -2.78 8.04
C ILE A 246 -8.08 -2.93 6.97
N ASP A 247 -7.20 -1.94 6.83
CA ASP A 247 -6.13 -1.96 5.84
C ASP A 247 -5.16 -3.13 6.07
N SER A 248 -4.81 -3.40 7.33
CA SER A 248 -3.92 -4.51 7.69
C SER A 248 -4.50 -5.87 7.31
N VAL A 249 -5.79 -6.11 7.61
CA VAL A 249 -6.46 -7.36 7.25
C VAL A 249 -6.64 -7.47 5.73
N LEU A 250 -6.99 -6.38 5.04
CA LEU A 250 -7.08 -6.37 3.58
C LEU A 250 -5.75 -6.73 2.93
N ARG A 251 -4.63 -6.24 3.46
CA ARG A 251 -3.28 -6.56 2.96
C ARG A 251 -2.93 -8.04 3.07
N MET A 252 -3.45 -8.75 4.07
CA MET A 252 -3.29 -10.21 4.16
C MET A 252 -4.02 -10.96 3.04
N ALA A 253 -5.11 -10.40 2.52
CA ALA A 253 -5.89 -10.99 1.44
C ALA A 253 -5.34 -10.69 0.04
N LEU A 254 -4.52 -9.64 -0.12
CA LEU A 254 -4.04 -9.18 -1.43
C LEU A 254 -3.29 -10.25 -2.25
N PRO A 255 -2.41 -11.08 -1.68
CA PRO A 255 -1.69 -12.09 -2.45
C PRO A 255 -2.58 -13.15 -3.12
N PHE A 256 -3.81 -13.32 -2.62
CA PHE A 256 -4.80 -14.26 -3.16
C PHE A 256 -5.74 -13.60 -4.18
N GLN A 257 -5.49 -12.33 -4.53
CA GLN A 257 -6.18 -11.66 -5.61
C GLN A 257 -5.47 -11.96 -6.93
N GLU A 258 -5.98 -12.96 -7.64
CA GLU A 258 -5.46 -13.42 -8.95
C GLU A 258 -5.08 -12.25 -9.88
N GLY A 259 -3.80 -12.24 -10.29
CA GLY A 259 -3.26 -11.29 -11.26
C GLY A 259 -3.21 -9.83 -10.79
N PHE A 260 -3.45 -9.55 -9.50
CA PHE A 260 -3.48 -8.19 -8.96
C PHE A 260 -2.92 -8.11 -7.53
N PHE A 261 -1.65 -8.50 -7.38
CA PHE A 261 -0.84 -8.20 -6.22
C PHE A 261 0.24 -7.21 -6.64
N LEU A 262 0.07 -5.94 -6.30
CA LEU A 262 1.01 -4.86 -6.61
C LEU A 262 1.86 -4.54 -5.38
N PRO A 263 3.13 -4.13 -5.56
CA PRO A 263 3.94 -3.69 -4.44
C PRO A 263 3.32 -2.47 -3.77
N TYR A 264 3.52 -2.31 -2.47
CA TYR A 264 2.91 -1.29 -1.64
C TYR A 264 3.79 -0.96 -0.43
N SER A 265 4.14 0.32 -0.27
CA SER A 265 4.95 0.92 0.79
C SER A 265 6.39 0.41 0.86
N THR A 266 6.60 -0.88 1.13
CA THR A 266 7.91 -1.50 1.28
C THR A 266 7.98 -2.81 0.51
N TYR A 267 8.90 -2.86 -0.45
CA TYR A 267 9.10 -3.99 -1.35
C TYR A 267 10.57 -4.16 -1.71
N SER A 268 10.93 -5.38 -2.07
CA SER A 268 12.24 -5.78 -2.60
C SER A 268 12.12 -6.13 -4.08
N ALA A 269 13.17 -5.91 -4.83
CA ALA A 269 13.31 -6.28 -6.24
C ALA A 269 14.74 -6.74 -6.51
N SER A 270 15.00 -7.38 -7.64
CA SER A 270 16.40 -7.56 -8.08
C SER A 270 16.97 -6.20 -8.50
N LEU A 271 18.22 -5.91 -8.11
CA LEU A 271 18.89 -4.68 -8.54
C LEU A 271 19.00 -4.64 -10.06
N LYS A 272 19.20 -5.80 -10.70
CA LYS A 272 19.25 -5.93 -12.16
C LYS A 272 17.99 -5.42 -12.84
N MET A 273 16.80 -5.79 -12.36
CA MET A 273 15.53 -5.32 -12.91
C MET A 273 15.40 -3.80 -12.79
N VAL A 274 15.65 -3.28 -11.58
CA VAL A 274 15.54 -1.84 -11.30
C VAL A 274 16.53 -1.03 -12.15
N PHE A 275 17.74 -1.54 -12.35
CA PHE A 275 18.74 -0.94 -13.24
C PHE A 275 18.31 -0.95 -14.71
N GLU A 276 17.80 -2.08 -15.21
CA GLU A 276 17.37 -2.26 -16.61
C GLU A 276 16.27 -1.28 -17.02
N VAL A 277 15.40 -0.90 -16.07
CA VAL A 277 14.32 0.08 -16.31
C VAL A 277 14.73 1.52 -15.98
N GLY A 278 15.96 1.75 -15.52
CA GLY A 278 16.48 3.09 -15.24
C GLY A 278 16.08 3.67 -13.87
N PHE A 279 15.87 2.82 -12.87
CA PHE A 279 15.46 3.17 -11.49
C PHE A 279 14.06 3.81 -11.42
N TRP A 280 13.69 4.39 -10.27
CA TRP A 280 12.41 5.10 -10.07
C TRP A 280 12.29 6.34 -10.96
N ASP A 281 11.06 6.68 -11.34
CA ASP A 281 10.76 7.93 -12.05
C ASP A 281 10.70 9.11 -11.06
N THR A 282 11.27 10.25 -11.44
CA THR A 282 11.54 11.34 -10.49
C THR A 282 10.38 12.32 -10.34
N ASP A 283 9.27 12.14 -11.08
CA ASP A 283 8.11 13.02 -11.12
C ASP A 283 6.82 12.37 -10.57
N ILE A 284 6.97 11.31 -9.76
CA ILE A 284 5.87 10.45 -9.29
C ILE A 284 5.72 10.50 -7.77
N ILE A 285 4.46 10.58 -7.31
CA ILE A 285 4.07 10.49 -5.89
C ILE A 285 3.72 9.04 -5.48
N PRO A 286 2.84 8.31 -6.19
CA PRO A 286 2.54 6.91 -5.89
C PRO A 286 3.61 5.99 -6.50
N GLU A 287 4.82 6.03 -5.96
CA GLU A 287 5.98 5.38 -6.59
C GLU A 287 5.88 3.85 -6.61
N ASP A 288 5.22 3.23 -5.64
CA ASP A 288 5.16 1.76 -5.52
C ASP A 288 4.51 1.11 -6.76
N TRP A 289 3.24 1.46 -7.01
CA TRP A 289 2.46 0.93 -8.12
C TRP A 289 3.05 1.38 -9.45
N HIS A 290 3.46 2.65 -9.53
CA HIS A 290 4.08 3.18 -10.72
C HIS A 290 5.37 2.45 -11.08
N MET A 291 6.23 2.14 -10.11
CA MET A 291 7.45 1.36 -10.34
C MET A 291 7.13 -0.04 -10.86
N PHE A 292 6.08 -0.69 -10.34
CA PHE A 292 5.61 -1.95 -10.91
C PHE A 292 5.15 -1.78 -12.36
N PHE A 293 4.31 -0.80 -12.66
CA PHE A 293 3.79 -0.59 -14.01
C PHE A 293 4.91 -0.25 -14.99
N LYS A 294 5.86 0.60 -14.60
CA LYS A 294 7.06 0.90 -15.37
C LYS A 294 7.83 -0.38 -15.70
N CYS A 295 8.11 -1.22 -14.70
CA CYS A 295 8.76 -2.51 -14.92
C CYS A 295 7.94 -3.41 -15.86
N PHE A 296 6.64 -3.54 -15.61
CA PHE A 296 5.74 -4.38 -16.40
C PHE A 296 5.76 -4.00 -17.88
N PHE A 297 5.61 -2.72 -18.22
CA PHE A 297 5.58 -2.27 -19.62
C PHE A 297 6.97 -2.30 -20.28
N ASN A 298 8.02 -1.87 -19.57
CA ASN A 298 9.38 -1.89 -20.13
C ASN A 298 9.91 -3.32 -20.34
N LEU A 299 9.43 -4.29 -19.55
CA LEU A 299 9.87 -5.68 -19.57
C LEU A 299 8.78 -6.60 -20.11
N LYS A 300 8.01 -6.11 -21.09
CA LYS A 300 7.10 -6.91 -21.95
C LYS A 300 6.07 -7.76 -21.18
N GLY A 301 5.64 -7.32 -20.02
CA GLY A 301 4.62 -7.96 -19.20
C GLY A 301 5.08 -9.23 -18.48
N GLU A 302 6.38 -9.41 -18.30
CA GLU A 302 7.01 -10.55 -17.60
C GLU A 302 7.13 -10.34 -16.09
N VAL A 303 6.65 -9.20 -15.58
CA VAL A 303 6.88 -8.77 -14.19
C VAL A 303 5.74 -9.17 -13.27
N GLU A 304 6.09 -9.74 -12.12
CA GLU A 304 5.15 -10.21 -11.11
C GLU A 304 5.58 -9.78 -9.70
N THR A 305 4.62 -9.72 -8.77
CA THR A 305 4.90 -9.52 -7.34
C THR A 305 4.67 -10.84 -6.61
N MET A 306 5.65 -11.26 -5.81
CA MET A 306 5.61 -12.45 -5.00
C MET A 306 5.44 -12.08 -3.52
N PRO A 307 4.48 -12.67 -2.81
CA PRO A 307 4.37 -12.48 -1.38
C PRO A 307 5.53 -13.19 -0.67
N ILE A 308 6.16 -12.48 0.26
CA ILE A 308 6.87 -13.09 1.39
C ILE A 308 5.81 -13.20 2.48
N TYR A 309 5.30 -14.41 2.77
CA TYR A 309 4.25 -14.62 3.75
C TYR A 309 4.75 -14.46 5.20
N LEU A 310 5.34 -13.32 5.49
CA LEU A 310 5.78 -12.84 6.80
C LEU A 310 5.21 -11.44 6.99
N THR A 311 4.82 -11.09 8.21
CA THR A 311 4.30 -9.75 8.50
C THR A 311 5.43 -8.77 8.75
N ASN A 312 5.36 -7.64 8.06
CA ASN A 312 6.13 -6.44 8.41
C ASN A 312 5.19 -5.47 9.12
N HIS A 313 5.67 -4.76 10.13
CA HIS A 313 4.87 -3.82 10.89
C HIS A 313 5.28 -2.39 10.54
N GLY A 314 4.32 -1.59 10.06
CA GLY A 314 4.45 -0.15 9.88
C GLY A 314 3.71 0.61 10.98
N ASP A 315 4.00 1.90 11.07
CA ASP A 315 3.26 2.81 11.93
C ASP A 315 1.86 3.09 11.35
N SER A 316 0.86 3.03 12.21
CA SER A 316 -0.40 3.74 12.03
C SER A 316 -0.18 5.24 12.28
N ILE A 317 -0.99 6.09 11.65
CA ILE A 317 -0.82 7.54 11.76
C ILE A 317 -1.17 8.03 13.16
N GLU A 318 -0.32 8.92 13.67
CA GLU A 318 -0.56 9.67 14.90
C GLU A 318 -0.87 11.14 14.61
N GLY A 319 -1.32 11.85 15.64
CA GLY A 319 -1.48 13.30 15.62
C GLY A 319 -1.20 13.88 17.00
N ASN A 320 -1.00 15.19 17.03
CA ASN A 320 -0.73 15.92 18.27
C ASN A 320 -1.93 15.86 19.25
N ASP A 321 -3.13 15.77 18.70
CA ASP A 321 -4.41 15.58 19.38
C ASP A 321 -5.38 14.79 18.49
N PHE A 322 -6.64 14.63 18.95
CA PHE A 322 -7.67 13.90 18.22
C PHE A 322 -7.96 14.45 16.83
N PHE A 323 -8.09 15.77 16.67
CA PHE A 323 -8.43 16.38 15.38
C PHE A 323 -7.24 16.38 14.43
N ASP A 324 -6.04 16.61 14.95
CA ASP A 324 -4.81 16.52 14.19
C ASP A 324 -4.59 15.09 13.64
N ALA A 325 -4.86 14.05 14.44
CA ALA A 325 -4.77 12.66 13.98
C ALA A 325 -5.76 12.35 12.85
N LEU A 326 -7.01 12.83 12.95
CA LEU A 326 -8.00 12.68 11.87
C LEU A 326 -7.55 13.41 10.60
N LYS A 327 -7.02 14.62 10.73
CA LYS A 327 -6.51 15.42 9.61
C LYS A 327 -5.31 14.74 8.95
N ASN A 328 -4.36 14.24 9.73
CA ASN A 328 -3.19 13.52 9.22
C ASN A 328 -3.63 12.26 8.48
N ARG A 329 -4.62 11.51 9.01
CA ARG A 329 -5.20 10.36 8.30
C ARG A 329 -5.91 10.70 7.02
N TYR A 330 -6.69 11.78 7.01
CA TYR A 330 -7.31 12.27 5.79
C TYR A 330 -6.26 12.57 4.71
N VAL A 331 -5.19 13.30 5.08
CA VAL A 331 -4.12 13.69 4.16
C VAL A 331 -3.34 12.48 3.63
N GLN A 332 -2.99 11.53 4.49
CA GLN A 332 -2.30 10.30 4.07
C GLN A 332 -3.19 9.48 3.12
N ASN A 333 -4.45 9.28 3.46
CA ASN A 333 -5.35 8.50 2.62
C ASN A 333 -5.59 9.16 1.26
N ARG A 334 -5.68 10.49 1.21
CA ARG A 334 -5.73 11.23 -0.06
C ARG A 334 -4.45 11.04 -0.88
N ARG A 335 -3.28 11.01 -0.24
CA ARG A 335 -2.00 10.75 -0.93
C ARG A 335 -1.98 9.34 -1.53
N HIS A 336 -2.49 8.33 -0.82
CA HIS A 336 -2.63 6.99 -1.39
C HIS A 336 -3.64 6.95 -2.55
N ALA A 337 -4.79 7.61 -2.39
CA ALA A 337 -5.79 7.72 -3.45
C ALA A 337 -5.31 8.54 -4.66
N TRP A 338 -4.27 9.36 -4.51
CA TRP A 338 -3.60 10.04 -5.62
C TRP A 338 -3.00 9.07 -6.64
N GLY A 339 -2.82 7.78 -6.27
CA GLY A 339 -2.54 6.68 -7.22
C GLY A 339 -3.49 6.59 -8.41
N VAL A 340 -4.66 7.25 -8.36
CA VAL A 340 -5.54 7.44 -9.53
C VAL A 340 -4.80 8.04 -10.74
N THR A 341 -3.67 8.74 -10.55
CA THR A 341 -2.79 9.22 -11.62
C THR A 341 -2.17 8.12 -12.46
N ASP A 342 -2.07 6.90 -11.92
CA ASP A 342 -1.50 5.76 -12.63
C ASP A 342 -2.46 5.23 -13.69
N ILE A 343 -3.77 5.42 -13.56
CA ILE A 343 -4.76 4.95 -14.53
C ILE A 343 -4.53 5.59 -15.93
N PRO A 344 -4.41 6.93 -16.05
CA PRO A 344 -4.01 7.54 -17.31
C PRO A 344 -2.66 7.02 -17.84
N TYR A 345 -1.69 6.79 -16.96
CA TYR A 345 -0.38 6.26 -17.35
C TYR A 345 -0.49 4.85 -17.94
N ILE A 346 -1.13 3.91 -17.24
CA ILE A 346 -1.27 2.52 -17.71
C ILE A 346 -2.12 2.43 -18.98
N ILE A 347 -3.11 3.30 -19.20
CA ILE A 347 -3.89 3.31 -20.46
C ILE A 347 -3.01 3.77 -21.63
N VAL A 348 -2.18 4.79 -21.43
CA VAL A 348 -1.24 5.26 -22.45
C VAL A 348 -0.20 4.17 -22.76
N GLN A 349 0.34 3.52 -21.74
CA GLN A 349 1.31 2.43 -21.93
C GLN A 349 0.67 1.19 -22.56
N TRP A 350 -0.55 0.84 -22.15
CA TRP A 350 -1.34 -0.23 -22.76
C TRP A 350 -1.43 -0.06 -24.28
N ALA A 351 -1.64 1.17 -24.77
CA ALA A 351 -1.70 1.45 -26.21
C ALA A 351 -0.34 1.38 -26.90
N LYS A 352 0.74 1.78 -26.21
CA LYS A 352 2.10 1.79 -26.75
C LYS A 352 2.75 0.41 -26.83
N HIS A 353 2.28 -0.55 -26.04
CA HIS A 353 2.87 -1.88 -25.91
C HIS A 353 1.94 -3.00 -26.43
N PRO A 354 1.65 -3.07 -27.75
CA PRO A 354 0.85 -4.13 -28.35
C PRO A 354 1.50 -5.51 -28.35
N GLU A 355 2.80 -5.60 -28.13
CA GLU A 355 3.54 -6.84 -27.97
C GLU A 355 3.17 -7.60 -26.68
N ILE A 356 2.61 -6.92 -25.67
CA ILE A 356 2.13 -7.55 -24.45
C ILE A 356 0.74 -8.17 -24.72
N PRO A 357 0.49 -9.44 -24.33
CA PRO A 357 -0.79 -10.09 -24.56
C PRO A 357 -1.98 -9.25 -24.10
N PHE A 358 -2.96 -9.06 -24.99
CA PHE A 358 -4.11 -8.16 -24.79
C PHE A 358 -4.76 -8.36 -23.42
N PHE A 359 -5.05 -9.61 -23.05
CA PHE A 359 -5.69 -9.91 -21.77
C PHE A 359 -4.85 -9.51 -20.55
N ARG A 360 -3.52 -9.65 -20.60
CA ARG A 360 -2.63 -9.27 -19.48
C ARG A 360 -2.65 -7.76 -19.24
N ARG A 361 -2.43 -6.97 -20.30
CA ARG A 361 -2.45 -5.50 -20.17
C ARG A 361 -3.84 -4.95 -19.85
N THR A 362 -4.91 -5.55 -20.40
CA THR A 362 -6.29 -5.11 -20.14
C THR A 362 -6.73 -5.46 -18.71
N LEU A 363 -6.36 -6.63 -18.18
CA LEU A 363 -6.65 -7.00 -16.80
C LEU A 363 -6.03 -6.00 -15.82
N LEU A 364 -4.80 -5.54 -16.09
CA LEU A 364 -4.13 -4.52 -15.29
C LEU A 364 -4.93 -3.22 -15.22
N VAL A 365 -5.39 -2.71 -16.38
CA VAL A 365 -6.24 -1.51 -16.45
C VAL A 365 -7.54 -1.70 -15.69
N ILE A 366 -8.23 -2.82 -15.91
CA ILE A 366 -9.52 -3.10 -15.25
C ILE A 366 -9.35 -3.16 -13.74
N ARG A 367 -8.33 -3.86 -13.24
CA ARG A 367 -8.13 -4.03 -11.79
C ARG A 367 -7.67 -2.76 -11.10
N SER A 368 -6.75 -2.00 -11.71
CA SER A 368 -6.34 -0.69 -11.20
C SER A 368 -7.52 0.28 -11.20
N TYR A 369 -8.32 0.31 -12.26
CA TYR A 369 -9.53 1.14 -12.32
C TYR A 369 -10.57 0.69 -11.29
N GLU A 370 -10.82 -0.60 -11.16
CA GLU A 370 -11.74 -1.18 -10.17
C GLU A 370 -11.36 -0.72 -8.75
N ALA A 371 -10.08 -0.85 -8.37
CA ALA A 371 -9.58 -0.46 -7.06
C ALA A 371 -9.81 1.04 -6.78
N HIS A 372 -9.42 1.92 -7.70
CA HIS A 372 -9.60 3.37 -7.53
C HIS A 372 -11.04 3.84 -7.72
N PHE A 373 -11.86 3.16 -8.52
CA PHE A 373 -13.26 3.54 -8.72
C PHE A 373 -14.11 3.17 -7.50
N LEU A 374 -13.93 1.97 -6.96
CA LEU A 374 -14.72 1.51 -5.82
C LEU A 374 -14.42 2.31 -4.56
N TRP A 375 -13.19 2.83 -4.41
CA TRP A 375 -12.74 3.53 -3.20
C TRP A 375 -13.59 4.78 -2.86
N PRO A 376 -13.77 5.78 -3.75
CA PRO A 376 -14.62 6.95 -3.48
C PRO A 376 -16.11 6.72 -3.75
N THR A 377 -16.51 5.63 -4.44
CA THR A 377 -17.91 5.47 -4.88
C THR A 377 -18.74 4.51 -4.05
N SER A 378 -18.14 3.43 -3.52
CA SER A 378 -18.90 2.32 -2.94
C SER A 378 -19.77 2.75 -1.77
N TRP A 379 -19.28 3.66 -0.92
CA TRP A 379 -20.06 4.18 0.19
C TRP A 379 -21.34 4.89 -0.29
N PHE A 380 -21.23 5.80 -1.27
CA PHE A 380 -22.39 6.53 -1.78
C PHE A 380 -23.37 5.58 -2.48
N LEU A 381 -22.86 4.66 -3.31
CA LEU A 381 -23.70 3.72 -4.04
C LEU A 381 -24.43 2.73 -3.12
N LEU A 382 -23.78 2.23 -2.07
CA LEU A 382 -24.39 1.27 -1.16
C LEU A 382 -25.25 1.96 -0.09
N THR A 383 -24.77 3.04 0.53
CA THR A 383 -25.48 3.73 1.61
C THR A 383 -26.60 4.62 1.08
N LEU A 384 -26.33 5.46 0.07
CA LEU A 384 -27.38 6.30 -0.52
C LEU A 384 -28.22 5.49 -1.50
N GLY A 385 -27.62 4.65 -2.35
CA GLY A 385 -28.37 3.87 -3.33
C GLY A 385 -29.40 2.93 -2.71
N VAL A 386 -29.15 2.31 -1.55
CA VAL A 386 -30.16 1.44 -0.93
C VAL A 386 -31.35 2.22 -0.34
N ASN A 387 -31.09 3.40 0.22
CA ASN A 387 -32.10 4.13 1.01
C ASN A 387 -32.81 5.24 0.22
N LEU A 388 -32.09 5.94 -0.64
CA LEU A 388 -32.53 7.19 -1.26
C LEU A 388 -33.56 7.01 -2.38
N PRO A 389 -33.49 6.01 -3.28
CA PRO A 389 -34.46 5.86 -4.37
C PRO A 389 -35.90 5.75 -3.89
N VAL A 390 -36.09 5.09 -2.75
CA VAL A 390 -37.39 4.84 -2.13
C VAL A 390 -37.93 6.07 -1.39
N VAL A 391 -37.04 6.93 -0.88
CA VAL A 391 -37.40 8.21 -0.26
C VAL A 391 -37.76 9.24 -1.34
N ILE A 392 -36.96 9.28 -2.41
CA ILE A 392 -37.12 10.18 -3.54
C ILE A 392 -38.36 9.84 -4.37
N ASN A 393 -38.59 8.55 -4.62
CA ASN A 393 -39.71 8.08 -5.41
C ASN A 393 -40.53 7.06 -4.59
N PRO A 394 -41.45 7.53 -3.73
CA PRO A 394 -42.28 6.65 -2.90
C PRO A 394 -43.14 5.67 -3.71
N GLN A 395 -43.52 6.01 -4.94
CA GLN A 395 -44.27 5.11 -5.83
C GLN A 395 -43.48 3.83 -6.14
N LEU A 396 -42.14 3.87 -6.07
CA LEU A 396 -41.31 2.69 -6.25
C LEU A 396 -41.64 1.61 -5.21
N LYS A 397 -41.87 1.99 -3.94
CA LYS A 397 -42.24 1.07 -2.84
C LYS A 397 -43.54 0.31 -3.11
N GLU A 398 -44.47 0.93 -3.84
CA GLU A 398 -45.77 0.35 -4.18
C GLU A 398 -45.65 -0.68 -5.31
N THR A 399 -44.52 -0.70 -6.03
CA THR A 399 -44.24 -1.72 -7.04
C THR A 399 -43.64 -2.99 -6.43
N VAL A 400 -43.89 -4.13 -7.08
CA VAL A 400 -43.25 -5.42 -6.75
C VAL A 400 -41.72 -5.29 -6.74
N LEU A 401 -41.17 -4.50 -7.67
CA LEU A 401 -39.73 -4.26 -7.75
C LEU A 401 -39.21 -3.53 -6.52
N GLY A 402 -39.83 -2.42 -6.11
CA GLY A 402 -39.35 -1.62 -4.98
C GLY A 402 -39.52 -2.30 -3.63
N TYR A 403 -40.61 -3.04 -3.41
CA TYR A 403 -40.79 -3.84 -2.20
C TYR A 403 -39.69 -4.90 -2.05
N ASN A 404 -39.47 -5.70 -3.11
CA ASN A 404 -38.45 -6.73 -3.11
C ASN A 404 -37.04 -6.14 -3.07
N PHE A 405 -36.79 -5.01 -3.75
CA PHE A 405 -35.53 -4.29 -3.75
C PHE A 405 -35.02 -4.01 -2.34
N SER A 406 -35.83 -3.38 -1.48
CA SER A 406 -35.41 -3.04 -0.12
C SER A 406 -35.13 -4.26 0.74
N ILE A 407 -35.88 -5.35 0.55
CA ILE A 407 -35.66 -6.61 1.26
C ILE A 407 -34.35 -7.27 0.82
N PHE A 408 -34.13 -7.38 -0.49
CA PHE A 408 -32.91 -7.98 -1.04
C PHE A 408 -31.66 -7.20 -0.63
N ALA A 409 -31.65 -5.87 -0.81
CA ALA A 409 -30.50 -5.05 -0.45
C ALA A 409 -30.17 -5.16 1.05
N ARG A 410 -31.20 -5.10 1.93
CA ARG A 410 -31.01 -5.27 3.38
C ARG A 410 -30.40 -6.63 3.73
N ASN A 411 -30.93 -7.72 3.16
CA ASN A 411 -30.45 -9.07 3.46
C ASN A 411 -29.02 -9.28 2.97
N ILE A 412 -28.68 -8.78 1.77
CA ILE A 412 -27.32 -8.82 1.23
C ILE A 412 -26.34 -8.07 2.14
N LEU A 413 -26.70 -6.84 2.56
CA LEU A 413 -25.87 -6.05 3.48
C LEU A 413 -25.74 -6.71 4.86
N ALA A 414 -26.77 -7.39 5.36
CA ALA A 414 -26.70 -8.16 6.60
C ALA A 414 -25.69 -9.31 6.51
N VAL A 415 -25.64 -10.02 5.38
CA VAL A 415 -24.60 -11.05 5.15
C VAL A 415 -23.22 -10.43 5.07
N CYS A 416 -23.07 -9.26 4.43
CA CYS A 416 -21.79 -8.53 4.41
C CYS A 416 -21.31 -8.17 5.82
N LEU A 417 -22.22 -7.78 6.73
CA LEU A 417 -21.89 -7.51 8.13
C LEU A 417 -21.36 -8.76 8.86
N VAL A 418 -21.94 -9.94 8.59
CA VAL A 418 -21.41 -11.21 9.15
C VAL A 418 -20.00 -11.49 8.63
N LEU A 419 -19.72 -11.21 7.36
CA LEU A 419 -18.37 -11.37 6.80
C LEU A 419 -17.36 -10.40 7.43
N THR A 420 -17.80 -9.22 7.86
CA THR A 420 -16.96 -8.28 8.65
C THR A 420 -16.51 -8.89 9.98
N CYS A 421 -17.25 -9.82 10.58
CA CYS A 421 -16.79 -10.52 11.79
C CYS A 421 -15.48 -11.28 11.55
N ALA A 422 -15.25 -11.81 10.35
CA ALA A 422 -13.98 -12.44 10.01
C ALA A 422 -12.82 -11.43 10.09
N PHE A 423 -13.04 -10.20 9.63
CA PHE A 423 -12.04 -9.13 9.72
C PHE A 423 -11.73 -8.77 11.17
N ILE A 424 -12.76 -8.62 12.01
CA ILE A 424 -12.61 -8.32 13.43
C ILE A 424 -11.78 -9.41 14.12
N ILE A 425 -12.09 -10.69 13.86
CA ILE A 425 -11.37 -11.82 14.45
C ILE A 425 -9.92 -11.83 13.98
N LEU A 426 -9.67 -11.67 12.68
CA LEU A 426 -8.31 -11.67 12.13
C LEU A 426 -7.47 -10.52 12.66
N ASP A 427 -8.03 -9.32 12.77
CA ASP A 427 -7.38 -8.15 13.38
C ASP A 427 -6.94 -8.46 14.82
N LEU A 428 -7.87 -8.96 15.65
CA LEU A 428 -7.58 -9.31 17.04
C LEU A 428 -6.51 -10.39 17.19
N LEU A 429 -6.48 -11.37 16.29
CA LEU A 429 -5.48 -12.44 16.27
C LEU A 429 -4.11 -11.99 15.74
N SER A 430 -4.07 -10.89 14.99
CA SER A 430 -2.86 -10.41 14.31
C SER A 430 -2.09 -9.36 15.10
N HIS A 431 -2.66 -8.84 16.19
CA HIS A 431 -1.96 -7.88 17.05
C HIS A 431 -0.68 -8.47 17.66
N PRO A 432 0.47 -7.77 17.52
CA PRO A 432 1.68 -8.07 18.28
C PRO A 432 1.40 -8.15 19.79
N PRO A 433 2.10 -9.01 20.54
CA PRO A 433 1.89 -9.17 21.98
C PRO A 433 1.94 -7.84 22.75
N GLN A 434 2.86 -6.95 22.38
CA GLN A 434 3.04 -5.63 23.00
C GLN A 434 1.84 -4.69 22.87
N ASN A 435 0.95 -4.91 21.90
CA ASN A 435 -0.22 -4.06 21.67
C ASN A 435 -1.47 -4.54 22.41
N LYS A 436 -1.39 -5.65 23.14
CA LYS A 436 -2.53 -6.17 23.89
C LYS A 436 -2.73 -5.31 25.14
N SER A 437 -3.71 -4.41 25.08
CA SER A 437 -4.08 -3.60 26.25
C SER A 437 -4.63 -4.49 27.38
N ASP A 438 -4.15 -4.28 28.60
CA ASP A 438 -4.67 -4.93 29.81
C ASP A 438 -6.03 -4.38 30.24
N LYS A 439 -6.43 -3.21 29.72
CA LYS A 439 -7.67 -2.54 30.13
C LYS A 439 -8.88 -3.09 29.37
N ILE A 440 -9.82 -3.71 30.08
CA ILE A 440 -11.05 -4.30 29.51
C ILE A 440 -11.88 -3.28 28.71
N TRP A 441 -12.00 -2.04 29.18
CA TRP A 441 -12.77 -1.00 28.51
C TRP A 441 -12.19 -0.62 27.14
N VAL A 442 -10.86 -0.65 26.98
CA VAL A 442 -10.22 -0.39 25.67
C VAL A 442 -10.55 -1.50 24.68
N ARG A 443 -10.61 -2.76 25.14
CA ARG A 443 -11.04 -3.90 24.31
C ARG A 443 -12.50 -3.77 23.88
N ILE A 444 -13.39 -3.39 24.80
CA ILE A 444 -14.81 -3.15 24.51
C ILE A 444 -14.95 -2.01 23.49
N LEU A 445 -14.30 -0.87 23.70
CA LEU A 445 -14.34 0.26 22.77
C LEU A 445 -13.75 -0.09 21.39
N SER A 446 -12.68 -0.90 21.35
CA SER A 446 -12.07 -1.39 20.11
C SER A 446 -12.96 -2.39 19.36
N PHE A 447 -13.90 -3.04 20.04
CA PHE A 447 -14.95 -3.82 19.40
C PHE A 447 -16.11 -2.90 18.93
N LEU A 448 -16.57 -2.00 19.80
CA LEU A 448 -17.69 -1.11 19.50
C LEU A 448 -17.43 -0.14 18.34
N GLN A 449 -16.17 0.27 18.11
CA GLN A 449 -15.80 1.12 16.97
C GLN A 449 -16.18 0.51 15.62
N TRP A 450 -16.27 -0.82 15.48
CA TRP A 450 -16.63 -1.48 14.23
C TRP A 450 -18.07 -1.17 13.79
N PHE A 451 -18.97 -0.87 14.74
CA PHE A 451 -20.32 -0.38 14.41
C PHE A 451 -20.31 1.04 13.82
N LEU A 452 -19.27 1.82 14.11
CA LEU A 452 -19.06 3.16 13.54
C LEU A 452 -18.32 3.11 12.19
N MET A 453 -17.98 1.92 11.68
CA MET A 453 -17.23 1.78 10.41
C MET A 453 -17.84 2.57 9.25
N PRO A 454 -19.16 2.53 8.96
CA PRO A 454 -19.69 3.28 7.83
C PRO A 454 -19.48 4.78 7.96
N PHE A 455 -19.53 5.31 9.18
CA PHE A 455 -19.29 6.73 9.44
C PHE A 455 -17.80 7.07 9.34
N ILE A 456 -16.94 6.31 10.02
CA ILE A 456 -15.48 6.56 10.03
C ILE A 456 -14.89 6.44 8.62
N THR A 457 -15.26 5.40 7.87
CA THR A 457 -14.75 5.16 6.51
C THR A 457 -15.27 6.18 5.49
N LEU A 458 -16.42 6.83 5.72
CA LEU A 458 -16.82 7.98 4.91
C LEU A 458 -15.76 9.08 4.99
N PHE A 459 -15.43 9.52 6.21
CA PHE A 459 -14.55 10.68 6.41
C PHE A 459 -13.07 10.37 6.22
N LEU A 460 -12.62 9.17 6.59
CA LEU A 460 -11.20 8.82 6.59
C LEU A 460 -10.74 7.97 5.40
N ALA A 461 -11.67 7.47 4.57
CA ALA A 461 -11.33 6.69 3.37
C ALA A 461 -12.02 7.21 2.10
N THR A 462 -13.35 7.30 2.09
CA THR A 462 -14.15 7.63 0.90
C THR A 462 -13.95 9.07 0.45
N LEU A 463 -14.14 10.05 1.36
CA LEU A 463 -13.98 11.47 1.05
C LEU A 463 -12.56 11.86 0.64
N PRO A 464 -11.47 11.36 1.26
CA PRO A 464 -10.12 11.58 0.76
C PRO A 464 -9.92 11.05 -0.67
N GLY A 465 -10.50 9.88 -1.00
CA GLY A 465 -10.49 9.35 -2.36
C GLY A 465 -11.22 10.25 -3.35
N LEU A 466 -12.39 10.77 -2.96
CA LEU A 466 -13.14 11.72 -3.77
C LEU A 466 -12.39 13.04 -3.96
N ASP A 467 -11.67 13.52 -2.94
CA ASP A 467 -10.80 14.71 -3.04
C ASP A 467 -9.70 14.47 -4.10
N ALA A 468 -9.04 13.31 -4.09
CA ALA A 468 -8.03 12.96 -5.11
C ALA A 468 -8.62 12.95 -6.54
N HIS A 469 -9.77 12.30 -6.74
CA HIS A 469 -10.45 12.23 -8.04
C HIS A 469 -10.92 13.61 -8.53
N THR A 470 -11.39 14.46 -7.62
CA THR A 470 -11.82 15.82 -7.95
C THR A 470 -10.63 16.71 -8.32
N ARG A 471 -9.53 16.60 -7.57
CA ARG A 471 -8.30 17.33 -7.84
C ARG A 471 -7.70 16.98 -9.20
N ILE A 472 -7.59 15.70 -9.53
CA ILE A 472 -7.06 15.27 -10.82
C ILE A 472 -7.98 15.77 -11.95
N MET A 473 -9.31 15.66 -11.80
CA MET A 473 -10.27 16.21 -12.76
C MET A 473 -10.12 17.72 -12.97
N LEU A 474 -9.79 18.48 -11.92
CA LEU A 474 -9.61 19.94 -11.98
C LEU A 474 -8.17 20.39 -12.26
N ASN A 475 -7.24 19.47 -12.57
CA ASN A 475 -5.81 19.73 -12.75
C ASN A 475 -5.11 20.35 -11.52
N ARG A 476 -5.63 20.12 -10.31
CA ARG A 476 -5.04 20.58 -9.05
C ARG A 476 -4.11 19.50 -8.49
N ARG A 477 -2.88 19.45 -9.00
CA ARG A 477 -1.88 18.45 -8.57
C ARG A 477 -1.56 18.58 -7.08
N ILE A 478 -1.25 17.46 -6.43
CA ILE A 478 -0.81 17.42 -5.04
C ILE A 478 0.70 17.61 -5.01
N GLU A 479 1.20 18.39 -4.06
CA GLU A 479 2.62 18.45 -3.71
C GLU A 479 2.90 17.47 -2.56
N TYR A 480 4.07 16.81 -2.57
CA TYR A 480 4.46 15.92 -1.49
C TYR A 480 4.59 16.69 -0.16
N LYS A 481 3.82 16.27 0.87
CA LYS A 481 3.91 16.81 2.23
C LYS A 481 4.19 15.67 3.21
N VAL A 482 5.23 15.83 4.02
CA VAL A 482 5.55 14.90 5.12
C VAL A 482 4.59 15.14 6.28
N SER A 483 4.03 14.07 6.86
CA SER A 483 3.22 14.13 8.08
C SER A 483 4.11 14.28 9.32
N GLU A 484 3.75 15.14 10.27
CA GLU A 484 4.43 15.20 11.56
C GLU A 484 4.30 13.85 12.30
N LYS A 485 5.43 13.25 12.70
CA LYS A 485 5.48 11.96 13.40
C LYS A 485 6.11 12.18 14.78
N ARG A 486 5.48 11.67 15.85
CA ARG A 486 6.02 11.70 17.23
C ARG A 486 6.82 10.44 17.56
N VAL A 487 7.72 10.56 18.54
CA VAL A 487 8.32 9.45 19.29
C VAL A 487 7.57 9.37 20.62
N GLY A 488 6.93 8.23 20.90
CA GLY A 488 6.41 7.96 22.24
C GLY A 488 7.61 7.83 23.19
N LYS A 489 7.69 8.66 24.23
CA LYS A 489 8.63 8.44 25.32
C LYS A 489 8.26 7.09 25.96
N GLY A 490 9.16 6.11 25.87
CA GLY A 490 9.06 4.90 26.67
C GLY A 490 8.97 5.28 28.15
N HIS A 491 7.99 4.73 28.85
CA HIS A 491 7.98 4.62 30.30
C HIS A 491 8.02 3.13 30.63
#